data_AF-A0A2T1LR28-F1
#
_entry.id   AF-A0A2T1LR28-F1
#
_cell.length_a   1.000
_cell.length_b   1.000
_cell.length_c   1.000
_cell.angle_alpha   90.00
_cell.angle_beta   90.00
_cell.angle_gamma   90.00
#
_symmetry.space_group_name_H-M   'P 1'
#
loop_
_entity.id
_entity.type
_entity.pdbx_description
1 polymer ?
#
loop_
_entity_poly.entity_id
_entity_poly.type
_entity_poly.pdbx_seq_one_letter_code
_entity_poly.pdbx_strand_id
1 'polypeptide(L)'
;MGAGITKTETFTVSSVDGTTQDITVTINGVNDVPTITGTSSASVTEDDSDPNLTATGTLTVTDPDSEEDQFSTNVTSSSGNLGSLSITSAGAYTYTVVNSAVQYLNTGETKTETFTVSSVDGTTQDITITINGLDDNLSPVALDNTATAVVNFPTNISVSTLLSNDTDADGDVLSITSISNITGGTATLNDNGTPLDKTDDFITYNPTSVGNFSLDYTVDDGNGGNDLGTVQITVSRELLGTSSRDTLSGSNSDDIIKALAGKDLVYGNSGNDRIEGGLGNDTIYGGDGDDFIQAGDGDDLLFGNGGNDTIYGGNGQDTSYGGDGDDFLFGQLGNNILVGGGGSDTLYGGSQVNQFVYQEMSDRGTAITGDKIYQFDHTQAQLILTELFDNIGYSGSNPVADGYLRLFQSGNSTLLQIDADGGANSFVRMATLYNTTATNFVIGTNVII
;
A
#
# COMPACT_ATOMS: atom_id res chain seq x y z
N MET A 1 39.82 16.73 -61.14
CA MET A 1 39.78 18.14 -61.59
C MET A 1 38.43 18.29 -62.24
N GLY A 2 37.54 19.11 -61.67
CA GLY A 2 36.17 19.23 -62.18
C GLY A 2 36.08 19.65 -63.65
N ALA A 3 34.92 19.42 -64.25
CA ALA A 3 34.71 19.71 -65.66
C ALA A 3 34.97 21.19 -66.00
N GLY A 4 35.70 21.42 -67.10
CA GLY A 4 36.02 22.77 -67.58
C GLY A 4 37.27 23.40 -66.97
N ILE A 5 37.85 22.82 -65.92
CA ILE A 5 39.18 23.21 -65.46
C ILE A 5 40.22 22.58 -66.39
N THR A 6 41.13 23.40 -66.93
CA THR A 6 42.25 22.93 -67.75
C THR A 6 43.57 23.25 -67.08
N LYS A 7 44.48 22.29 -67.09
CA LYS A 7 45.85 22.48 -66.66
C LYS A 7 46.75 22.34 -67.87
N THR A 8 47.59 23.35 -68.11
CA THR A 8 48.52 23.33 -69.23
C THR A 8 49.92 23.06 -68.69
N GLU A 9 50.55 22.00 -69.19
CA GLU A 9 51.95 21.68 -68.91
C GLU A 9 52.77 21.86 -70.19
N THR A 10 53.81 22.68 -70.11
CA THR A 10 54.68 22.98 -71.25
C THR A 10 56.03 22.31 -71.05
N PHE A 11 56.44 21.49 -72.02
CA PHE A 11 57.73 20.83 -72.05
C PHE A 11 58.57 21.39 -73.18
N THR A 12 59.71 21.99 -72.87
CA THR A 12 60.65 22.49 -73.88
C THR A 12 61.61 21.39 -74.28
N VAL A 13 61.54 20.92 -75.54
CA VAL A 13 62.51 19.97 -76.10
C VAL A 13 63.56 20.71 -76.90
N SER A 14 64.82 20.27 -76.82
CA SER A 14 65.95 20.88 -77.53
C SER A 14 66.58 19.87 -78.50
N SER A 15 66.83 20.31 -79.72
CA SER A 15 67.59 19.58 -80.73
C SER A 15 69.09 19.64 -80.43
N VAL A 16 69.86 18.71 -81.00
CA VAL A 16 71.34 18.64 -80.87
C VAL A 16 72.04 19.92 -81.38
N ASP A 17 71.41 20.65 -82.30
CA ASP A 17 71.91 21.95 -82.79
C ASP A 17 71.54 23.16 -81.92
N GLY A 18 70.83 22.94 -80.81
CA GLY A 18 70.44 23.97 -79.84
C GLY A 18 69.11 24.65 -80.12
N THR A 19 68.39 24.29 -81.19
CA THR A 19 67.02 24.79 -81.42
C THR A 19 66.04 24.17 -80.42
N THR A 20 65.12 24.96 -79.88
CA THR A 20 64.12 24.48 -78.92
C THR A 20 62.70 24.57 -79.48
N GLN A 21 61.82 23.68 -79.01
CA GLN A 21 60.39 23.72 -79.28
C GLN A 21 59.62 23.38 -78.01
N ASP A 22 58.58 24.16 -77.74
CA ASP A 22 57.66 23.91 -76.65
C ASP A 22 56.55 22.95 -77.09
N ILE A 23 56.35 21.90 -76.31
CA ILE A 23 55.24 20.98 -76.40
C ILE A 23 54.27 21.34 -75.28
N THR A 24 53.14 21.88 -75.66
CA THR A 24 52.06 22.22 -74.74
C THR A 24 51.08 21.06 -74.64
N VAL A 25 50.95 20.48 -73.45
CA VAL A 25 49.95 19.47 -73.12
C VAL A 25 48.84 20.14 -72.33
N THR A 26 47.63 20.11 -72.86
CA THR A 26 46.43 20.56 -72.14
C THR A 26 45.74 19.35 -71.55
N ILE A 27 45.68 19.28 -70.22
CA ILE A 27 44.92 18.29 -69.47
C ILE A 27 43.54 18.90 -69.19
N ASN A 28 42.50 18.24 -69.67
CA ASN A 28 41.12 18.63 -69.41
C ASN A 28 40.59 17.84 -68.21
N GLY A 29 40.07 18.55 -67.22
CA GLY A 29 39.31 17.95 -66.14
C GLY A 29 38.02 17.28 -66.66
N VAL A 30 37.63 16.18 -66.00
CA VAL A 30 36.37 15.48 -66.21
C VAL A 30 35.64 15.56 -64.87
N ASN A 31 34.35 15.88 -64.87
CA ASN A 31 33.57 15.86 -63.63
C ASN A 31 33.32 14.42 -63.22
N ASP A 32 33.75 14.05 -62.03
CA ASP A 32 33.30 12.83 -61.39
C ASP A 32 31.99 13.12 -60.62
N VAL A 33 31.26 12.07 -60.27
CA VAL A 33 30.03 12.20 -59.46
C VAL A 33 30.40 11.84 -58.03
N PRO A 34 30.11 12.68 -57.02
CA PRO A 34 30.40 12.36 -55.63
C PRO A 34 29.60 11.15 -55.18
N THR A 35 30.13 10.46 -54.18
CA THR A 35 29.39 9.45 -53.43
C THR A 35 29.07 9.98 -52.04
N ILE A 36 27.78 10.05 -51.70
CA ILE A 36 27.29 10.39 -50.35
C ILE A 36 26.94 9.11 -49.60
N THR A 37 27.46 8.94 -48.39
CA THR A 37 27.13 7.82 -47.49
C THR A 37 26.96 8.31 -46.05
N GLY A 38 26.48 7.46 -45.14
CA GLY A 38 26.32 7.79 -43.71
C GLY A 38 24.88 7.67 -43.25
N THR A 39 24.53 8.36 -42.17
CA THR A 39 23.20 8.29 -41.57
C THR A 39 22.25 9.25 -42.27
N SER A 40 21.38 8.75 -43.15
CA SER A 40 20.37 9.55 -43.86
C SER A 40 18.98 9.45 -43.22
N SER A 41 18.89 8.90 -42.00
CA SER A 41 17.64 8.79 -41.25
C SER A 41 17.86 8.95 -39.76
N ALA A 42 16.97 9.66 -39.08
CA ALA A 42 16.96 9.73 -37.62
C ALA A 42 15.52 9.81 -37.11
N SER A 43 15.33 9.68 -35.80
CA SER A 43 14.02 9.82 -35.18
C SER A 43 14.08 10.66 -33.93
N VAL A 44 12.96 11.29 -33.62
CA VAL A 44 12.63 11.83 -32.30
C VAL A 44 11.31 11.20 -31.86
N THR A 45 11.07 11.17 -30.56
CA THR A 45 9.76 10.81 -30.01
C THR A 45 9.24 12.08 -29.36
N GLU A 46 7.96 12.39 -29.57
CA GLU A 46 7.32 13.44 -28.78
C GLU A 46 7.26 13.07 -27.29
N ASP A 47 6.85 14.02 -26.45
CA ASP A 47 6.80 13.88 -24.98
C ASP A 47 8.14 13.64 -24.29
N ASP A 48 9.23 14.05 -24.94
CA ASP A 48 10.43 14.39 -24.18
C ASP A 48 10.12 15.65 -23.36
N SER A 49 10.59 15.67 -22.11
CA SER A 49 10.53 16.83 -21.23
C SER A 49 11.19 18.09 -21.83
N ASP A 50 12.00 17.92 -22.87
CA ASP A 50 12.61 19.00 -23.63
C ASP A 50 11.59 19.74 -24.52
N PRO A 51 11.51 21.10 -24.45
CA PRO A 51 10.58 21.88 -25.27
C PRO A 51 10.90 21.84 -26.77
N ASN A 52 12.08 21.33 -27.15
CA ASN A 52 12.49 21.13 -28.53
C ASN A 52 13.14 19.75 -28.68
N LEU A 53 12.53 18.91 -29.51
CA LEU A 53 13.06 17.59 -29.83
C LEU A 53 14.22 17.75 -30.81
N THR A 54 15.33 17.05 -30.55
CA THR A 54 16.52 17.14 -31.40
C THR A 54 17.02 15.77 -31.85
N ALA A 55 17.47 15.69 -33.10
CA ALA A 55 18.15 14.51 -33.63
C ALA A 55 19.41 14.96 -34.36
N THR A 56 20.48 14.17 -34.27
CA THR A 56 21.76 14.45 -34.93
C THR A 56 22.21 13.27 -35.77
N GLY A 57 23.06 13.55 -36.74
CA GLY A 57 23.72 12.50 -37.50
C GLY A 57 24.85 13.05 -38.36
N THR A 58 25.44 12.18 -39.17
CA THR A 58 26.58 12.56 -40.01
C THR A 58 26.47 11.86 -41.34
N LEU A 59 26.55 12.65 -42.41
CA LEU A 59 26.80 12.19 -43.76
C LEU A 59 28.27 12.42 -44.11
N THR A 60 28.77 11.66 -45.06
CA THR A 60 30.10 11.78 -45.63
C THR A 60 29.95 11.88 -47.13
N VAL A 61 30.70 12.79 -47.73
CA VAL A 61 30.80 12.93 -49.18
C VAL A 61 32.24 12.65 -49.58
N THR A 62 32.41 11.86 -50.63
CA THR A 62 33.71 11.59 -51.24
C THR A 62 33.62 11.94 -52.71
N ASP A 63 34.52 12.80 -53.16
CA ASP A 63 34.61 13.22 -54.56
C ASP A 63 36.07 13.14 -55.04
N PRO A 64 36.35 12.49 -56.19
CA PRO A 64 37.66 12.54 -56.84
C PRO A 64 38.11 13.96 -57.28
N ASP A 65 37.17 14.90 -57.42
CA ASP A 65 37.42 16.28 -57.75
C ASP A 65 37.87 17.10 -56.53
N SER A 66 38.99 17.81 -56.71
CA SER A 66 39.63 18.58 -55.64
C SER A 66 38.70 19.68 -55.12
N GLU A 67 38.55 19.74 -53.79
CA GLU A 67 37.69 20.70 -53.06
C GLU A 67 36.17 20.46 -53.18
N GLU A 68 35.75 19.39 -53.86
CA GLU A 68 34.33 19.01 -54.04
C GLU A 68 33.87 17.93 -53.04
N ASP A 69 34.76 17.48 -52.15
CA ASP A 69 34.51 16.52 -51.06
C ASP A 69 33.81 17.13 -49.83
N GLN A 70 32.88 18.06 -50.05
CA GLN A 70 32.22 18.84 -48.99
C GLN A 70 30.73 19.06 -49.28
N PHE A 71 29.94 19.30 -48.22
CA PHE A 71 28.52 19.66 -48.34
C PHE A 71 28.29 21.16 -48.51
N SER A 72 27.28 21.51 -49.30
CA SER A 72 26.62 22.81 -49.23
C SER A 72 25.81 22.90 -47.93
N THR A 73 25.88 24.04 -47.24
CA THR A 73 25.11 24.27 -45.99
C THR A 73 23.66 24.66 -46.25
N ASN A 74 23.23 24.74 -47.53
CA ASN A 74 21.84 25.02 -47.89
C ASN A 74 21.03 23.72 -47.82
N VAL A 75 19.96 23.74 -47.01
CA VAL A 75 19.04 22.62 -46.85
C VAL A 75 17.70 22.99 -47.47
N THR A 76 17.18 22.13 -48.33
CA THR A 76 15.84 22.31 -48.91
C THR A 76 14.84 21.52 -48.06
N SER A 77 13.89 22.21 -47.43
CA SER A 77 12.83 21.58 -46.65
C SER A 77 11.64 21.21 -47.53
N SER A 78 11.08 20.01 -47.33
CA SER A 78 9.86 19.59 -48.01
C SER A 78 8.63 20.33 -47.47
N SER A 79 7.62 20.51 -48.33
CA SER A 79 6.35 21.12 -47.93
C SER A 79 5.65 20.28 -46.87
N GLY A 80 5.29 20.89 -45.74
CA GLY A 80 4.59 20.21 -44.64
C GLY A 80 5.47 19.67 -43.51
N ASN A 81 6.79 19.91 -43.57
CA ASN A 81 7.67 19.75 -42.42
C ASN A 81 7.36 20.84 -41.36
N LEU A 82 7.39 20.44 -40.09
CA LEU A 82 7.23 21.29 -38.90
C LEU A 82 8.58 21.65 -38.29
N GLY A 83 9.57 20.75 -38.39
CA GLY A 83 10.92 20.97 -37.90
C GLY A 83 11.84 21.67 -38.90
N SER A 84 13.08 21.87 -38.46
CA SER A 84 14.17 22.44 -39.25
C SER A 84 15.42 21.57 -39.17
N LEU A 85 16.22 21.55 -40.23
CA LEU A 85 17.49 20.81 -40.30
C LEU A 85 18.61 21.74 -40.76
N SER A 86 19.76 21.62 -40.11
CA SER A 86 21.01 22.29 -40.50
C SER A 86 22.09 21.24 -40.74
N ILE A 87 23.02 21.51 -41.67
CA ILE A 87 24.17 20.64 -41.97
C ILE A 87 25.44 21.48 -42.08
N THR A 88 26.55 20.96 -41.58
CA THR A 88 27.89 21.55 -41.70
C THR A 88 28.57 21.11 -43.00
N SER A 89 29.60 21.82 -43.47
CA SER A 89 30.35 21.42 -44.67
C SER A 89 31.02 20.03 -44.53
N ALA A 90 31.29 19.60 -43.29
CA ALA A 90 31.82 18.28 -42.96
C ALA A 90 30.73 17.17 -42.88
N GLY A 91 29.46 17.52 -43.05
CA GLY A 91 28.34 16.57 -43.12
C GLY A 91 27.67 16.23 -41.79
N ALA A 92 28.08 16.82 -40.67
CA ALA A 92 27.33 16.73 -39.41
C ALA A 92 26.05 17.56 -39.51
N TYR A 93 24.89 16.95 -39.21
CA TYR A 93 23.59 17.62 -39.24
C TYR A 93 22.87 17.55 -37.90
N THR A 94 22.02 18.55 -37.66
CA THR A 94 21.12 18.65 -36.52
C THR A 94 19.72 19.02 -36.99
N TYR A 95 18.75 18.20 -36.59
CA TYR A 95 17.32 18.44 -36.70
C TYR A 95 16.75 18.99 -35.39
N THR A 96 15.76 19.88 -35.48
CA THR A 96 15.03 20.40 -34.32
C THR A 96 13.57 20.68 -34.67
N VAL A 97 12.64 20.25 -33.82
CA VAL A 97 11.20 20.58 -33.88
C VAL A 97 10.69 20.96 -32.48
N VAL A 98 9.74 21.89 -32.41
CA VAL A 98 9.11 22.28 -31.15
C VAL A 98 8.20 21.13 -30.70
N ASN A 99 8.35 20.66 -29.46
CA ASN A 99 7.59 19.49 -28.96
C ASN A 99 6.07 19.73 -29.06
N SER A 100 5.61 20.92 -28.65
CA SER A 100 4.19 21.28 -28.73
C SER A 100 3.58 21.33 -30.14
N ALA A 101 4.40 21.31 -31.20
CA ALA A 101 3.90 21.28 -32.58
C ALA A 101 3.53 19.87 -33.05
N VAL A 102 3.93 18.82 -32.32
CA VAL A 102 3.77 17.42 -32.74
C VAL A 102 2.78 16.62 -31.90
N GLN A 103 2.37 17.09 -30.70
CA GLN A 103 1.41 16.50 -29.73
C GLN A 103 0.05 16.00 -30.27
N TYR A 104 -0.21 16.15 -31.55
CA TYR A 104 -1.41 15.61 -32.18
C TYR A 104 -1.21 14.15 -32.64
N LEU A 105 0.00 13.62 -32.59
CA LEU A 105 0.30 12.23 -32.92
C LEU A 105 -0.09 11.35 -31.71
N ASN A 106 -0.63 10.16 -31.97
CA ASN A 106 -0.93 9.18 -30.92
C ASN A 106 0.11 8.05 -30.92
N THR A 107 0.09 7.18 -29.90
CA THR A 107 0.97 5.99 -29.88
C THR A 107 0.80 5.16 -31.16
N GLY A 108 1.95 4.92 -31.82
CA GLY A 108 2.01 4.15 -33.06
C GLY A 108 1.72 4.97 -34.33
N GLU A 109 1.29 6.23 -34.20
CA GLU A 109 1.30 7.19 -35.29
C GLU A 109 2.70 7.79 -35.45
N THR A 110 3.02 8.18 -36.69
CA THR A 110 4.30 8.81 -36.99
C THR A 110 4.12 9.94 -38.00
N LYS A 111 4.93 10.99 -37.87
CA LYS A 111 5.12 11.98 -38.93
C LYS A 111 6.51 11.84 -39.50
N THR A 112 6.59 11.72 -40.82
CA THR A 112 7.86 11.72 -41.54
C THR A 112 8.12 13.09 -42.17
N GLU A 113 9.29 13.65 -41.91
CA GLU A 113 9.78 14.90 -42.50
C GLU A 113 11.01 14.61 -43.37
N THR A 114 11.11 15.25 -44.52
CA THR A 114 12.23 15.01 -45.46
C THR A 114 12.92 16.31 -45.82
N PHE A 115 14.26 16.31 -45.71
CA PHE A 115 15.13 17.44 -46.00
C PHE A 115 16.17 17.02 -47.05
N THR A 116 16.29 17.78 -48.13
CA THR A 116 17.28 17.51 -49.19
C THR A 116 18.52 18.37 -48.95
N VAL A 117 19.68 17.72 -48.83
CA VAL A 117 21.01 18.34 -48.79
C VAL A 117 21.75 18.08 -50.10
N SER A 118 22.78 18.87 -50.39
CA SER A 118 23.62 18.64 -51.58
C SER A 118 25.10 18.76 -51.27
N SER A 119 25.93 18.03 -52.01
CA SER A 119 27.37 18.33 -52.12
C SER A 119 27.59 19.68 -52.84
N VAL A 120 28.85 20.13 -52.88
CA VAL A 120 29.24 21.36 -53.60
C VAL A 120 29.04 21.23 -55.13
N ASP A 121 29.19 20.03 -55.70
CA ASP A 121 28.92 19.74 -57.12
C ASP A 121 27.42 19.66 -57.47
N GLY A 122 26.55 19.62 -56.46
CA GLY A 122 25.09 19.61 -56.61
C GLY A 122 24.43 18.24 -56.54
N THR A 123 25.16 17.16 -56.29
CA THR A 123 24.58 15.84 -56.01
C THR A 123 23.79 15.88 -54.71
N THR A 124 22.54 15.42 -54.76
CA THR A 124 21.59 15.55 -53.65
C THR A 124 21.46 14.26 -52.84
N GLN A 125 21.19 14.40 -51.54
CA GLN A 125 20.80 13.31 -50.64
C GLN A 125 19.64 13.78 -49.76
N ASP A 126 18.61 12.94 -49.61
CA ASP A 126 17.53 13.18 -48.67
C ASP A 126 17.88 12.64 -47.28
N ILE A 127 17.54 13.41 -46.25
CA ILE A 127 17.54 13.01 -44.84
C ILE A 127 16.09 12.89 -44.40
N THR A 128 15.72 11.71 -43.93
CA THR A 128 14.37 11.41 -43.44
C THR A 128 14.34 11.43 -41.91
N ILE A 129 13.50 12.27 -41.33
CA ILE A 129 13.26 12.32 -39.88
C ILE A 129 11.90 11.73 -39.57
N THR A 130 11.85 10.75 -38.69
CA THR A 130 10.59 10.17 -38.18
C THR A 130 10.32 10.70 -36.78
N ILE A 131 9.22 11.43 -36.61
CA ILE A 131 8.68 11.81 -35.31
C ILE A 131 7.69 10.71 -34.91
N ASN A 132 7.97 10.02 -33.82
CA ASN A 132 7.09 8.98 -33.27
C ASN A 132 6.14 9.58 -32.24
N GLY A 133 4.87 9.21 -32.32
CA GLY A 133 3.89 9.62 -31.32
C GLY A 133 3.89 8.75 -30.07
N LEU A 134 3.56 9.35 -28.93
CA LEU A 134 3.14 8.67 -27.70
C LEU A 134 1.66 9.00 -27.45
N ASP A 135 0.99 8.30 -26.54
CA ASP A 135 -0.46 8.49 -26.32
C ASP A 135 -0.63 9.39 -25.10
N ASP A 136 -0.99 10.65 -25.35
CA ASP A 136 -1.25 11.70 -24.34
C ASP A 136 -2.60 11.51 -23.60
N ASN A 137 -3.32 10.40 -23.85
CA ASN A 137 -4.70 10.23 -23.35
C ASN A 137 -5.00 8.76 -22.99
N LEU A 138 -4.01 8.03 -22.47
CA LEU A 138 -4.30 6.75 -21.84
C LEU A 138 -5.01 7.02 -20.52
N SER A 139 -6.28 6.60 -20.42
CA SER A 139 -7.00 6.73 -19.16
C SER A 139 -6.22 6.11 -18.00
N PRO A 140 -6.20 6.76 -16.83
CA PRO A 140 -5.70 6.15 -15.61
C PRO A 140 -6.54 4.91 -15.25
N VAL A 141 -6.05 4.11 -14.32
CA VAL A 141 -6.77 2.97 -13.75
C VAL A 141 -7.05 3.27 -12.28
N ALA A 142 -8.32 3.47 -11.96
CA ALA A 142 -8.81 3.67 -10.60
C ALA A 142 -9.16 2.33 -9.95
N LEU A 143 -8.84 2.18 -8.67
CA LEU A 143 -9.12 0.98 -7.89
C LEU A 143 -9.97 1.30 -6.66
N ASP A 144 -10.92 0.42 -6.35
CA ASP A 144 -11.80 0.60 -5.20
C ASP A 144 -11.04 0.67 -3.86
N ASN A 145 -11.55 1.51 -2.96
CA ASN A 145 -11.04 1.67 -1.61
C ASN A 145 -12.12 1.42 -0.55
N THR A 146 -11.70 1.37 0.71
CA THR A 146 -12.59 1.25 1.87
C THR A 146 -12.34 2.37 2.86
N ALA A 147 -13.39 2.86 3.51
CA ALA A 147 -13.31 3.83 4.60
C ALA A 147 -14.33 3.54 5.71
N THR A 148 -14.11 4.12 6.89
CA THR A 148 -15.02 4.04 8.04
C THR A 148 -15.43 5.44 8.48
N ALA A 149 -16.67 5.61 8.94
CA ALA A 149 -17.18 6.89 9.44
C ALA A 149 -18.14 6.69 10.62
N VAL A 150 -18.43 7.77 11.35
CA VAL A 150 -19.40 7.77 12.45
C VAL A 150 -20.61 8.60 12.08
N VAL A 151 -21.81 8.05 12.29
CA VAL A 151 -23.08 8.70 11.95
C VAL A 151 -23.19 10.09 12.59
N ASN A 152 -23.62 11.08 11.81
CA ASN A 152 -23.73 12.50 12.20
C ASN A 152 -22.41 13.22 12.52
N PHE A 153 -21.25 12.61 12.23
CA PHE A 153 -19.95 13.27 12.34
C PHE A 153 -19.27 13.37 10.96
N PRO A 154 -18.81 14.56 10.54
CA PRO A 154 -18.07 14.70 9.29
C PRO A 154 -16.76 13.91 9.35
N THR A 155 -16.49 13.12 8.31
CA THR A 155 -15.28 12.30 8.18
C THR A 155 -14.50 12.74 6.94
N ASN A 156 -13.20 12.98 7.09
CA ASN A 156 -12.32 13.33 5.97
C ASN A 156 -11.63 12.08 5.42
N ILE A 157 -11.83 11.80 4.14
CA ILE A 157 -11.15 10.75 3.38
C ILE A 157 -10.04 11.41 2.57
N SER A 158 -8.78 11.03 2.80
CA SER A 158 -7.64 11.69 2.13
C SER A 158 -7.52 11.25 0.68
N VAL A 159 -7.39 12.21 -0.24
CA VAL A 159 -7.17 11.93 -1.67
C VAL A 159 -5.84 11.20 -1.89
N SER A 160 -4.80 11.55 -1.12
CA SER A 160 -3.51 10.84 -1.19
C SER A 160 -3.62 9.33 -0.93
N THR A 161 -4.56 8.91 -0.08
CA THR A 161 -4.79 7.49 0.23
C THR A 161 -5.59 6.78 -0.84
N LEU A 162 -6.55 7.47 -1.46
CA LEU A 162 -7.32 6.95 -2.60
C LEU A 162 -6.40 6.73 -3.80
N LEU A 163 -5.62 7.75 -4.18
CA LEU A 163 -4.71 7.70 -5.32
C LEU A 163 -3.42 6.88 -5.07
N SER A 164 -3.34 6.11 -3.98
CA SER A 164 -2.12 5.37 -3.63
C SER A 164 -1.97 4.03 -4.37
N ASN A 165 -3.11 3.46 -4.77
CA ASN A 165 -3.21 2.20 -5.51
C ASN A 165 -3.62 2.42 -6.98
N ASP A 166 -3.99 3.64 -7.37
CA ASP A 166 -4.29 3.99 -8.74
C ASP A 166 -3.01 4.13 -9.57
N THR A 167 -3.10 3.84 -10.87
CA THR A 167 -1.95 3.84 -11.76
C THR A 167 -2.24 4.54 -13.07
N ASP A 168 -1.20 5.14 -13.63
CA ASP A 168 -1.21 5.64 -15.00
C ASP A 168 -0.14 4.94 -15.85
N ALA A 169 -0.44 4.73 -17.13
CA ALA A 169 0.42 3.98 -18.04
C ALA A 169 1.58 4.82 -18.58
N ASP A 170 1.37 6.12 -18.76
CA ASP A 170 2.36 7.12 -19.19
C ASP A 170 3.04 7.83 -18.00
N GLY A 171 2.44 7.76 -16.81
CA GLY A 171 3.03 8.22 -15.54
C GLY A 171 2.64 9.64 -15.17
N ASP A 172 1.52 10.15 -15.70
CA ASP A 172 1.00 11.47 -15.37
C ASP A 172 0.59 11.61 -13.89
N VAL A 173 0.50 12.86 -13.44
CA VAL A 173 0.19 13.18 -12.05
C VAL A 173 -1.32 13.11 -11.84
N LEU A 174 -1.75 12.03 -11.20
CA LEU A 174 -3.17 11.81 -10.91
C LEU A 174 -3.74 12.79 -9.89
N SER A 175 -4.98 13.20 -10.13
CA SER A 175 -5.83 14.01 -9.26
C SER A 175 -7.24 13.43 -9.17
N ILE A 176 -8.04 13.89 -8.19
CA ILE A 176 -9.49 13.61 -8.15
C ILE A 176 -10.24 14.88 -8.51
N THR A 177 -11.00 14.85 -9.60
CA THR A 177 -11.68 16.06 -10.12
C THR A 177 -13.15 16.13 -9.74
N SER A 178 -13.80 14.99 -9.45
CA SER A 178 -15.20 14.98 -9.04
C SER A 178 -15.59 13.74 -8.23
N ILE A 179 -16.73 13.85 -7.53
CA ILE A 179 -17.36 12.77 -6.77
C ILE A 179 -18.81 12.60 -7.19
N SER A 180 -19.32 11.37 -7.15
CA SER A 180 -20.70 11.05 -7.54
C SER A 180 -21.25 9.84 -6.78
N ASN A 181 -22.50 9.45 -7.08
CA ASN A 181 -23.18 8.26 -6.51
C ASN A 181 -23.09 8.12 -4.97
N ILE A 182 -23.13 9.25 -4.27
CA ILE A 182 -23.03 9.31 -2.81
C ILE A 182 -24.29 8.71 -2.18
N THR A 183 -24.11 7.72 -1.31
CA THR A 183 -25.18 7.09 -0.53
C THR A 183 -24.98 7.31 0.99
N GLY A 184 -26.03 7.15 1.80
CA GLY A 184 -25.95 7.23 3.27
C GLY A 184 -25.75 8.62 3.91
N GLY A 185 -25.56 9.66 3.10
CA GLY A 185 -25.24 11.00 3.57
C GLY A 185 -24.98 11.98 2.42
N THR A 186 -24.14 12.99 2.68
CA THR A 186 -23.63 13.92 1.67
C THR A 186 -22.11 13.92 1.65
N ALA A 187 -21.49 14.30 0.53
CA ALA A 187 -20.05 14.47 0.43
C ALA A 187 -19.67 15.73 -0.33
N THR A 188 -18.51 16.29 -0.01
CA THR A 188 -17.89 17.40 -0.76
C THR A 188 -16.41 17.12 -0.96
N LEU A 189 -15.93 17.30 -2.19
CA LEU A 189 -14.50 17.30 -2.51
C LEU A 189 -13.92 18.68 -2.17
N ASN A 190 -12.78 18.69 -1.48
CA ASN A 190 -11.99 19.89 -1.22
C ASN A 190 -10.58 19.68 -1.77
N ASP A 191 -10.22 20.51 -2.74
CA ASP A 191 -8.91 20.55 -3.40
C ASP A 191 -7.93 21.53 -2.74
N ASN A 192 -8.36 22.20 -1.66
CA ASN A 192 -7.62 23.26 -0.96
C ASN A 192 -7.03 24.38 -1.86
N GLY A 193 -7.54 24.53 -3.08
CA GLY A 193 -6.98 25.42 -4.11
C GLY A 193 -5.73 24.90 -4.83
N THR A 194 -5.35 23.63 -4.64
CA THR A 194 -4.19 22.94 -5.21
C THR A 194 -4.57 21.61 -5.88
N PRO A 195 -5.29 21.62 -7.02
CA PRO A 195 -5.87 20.40 -7.61
C PRO A 195 -4.89 19.29 -8.02
N LEU A 196 -3.59 19.60 -8.16
CA LEU A 196 -2.54 18.64 -8.51
C LEU A 196 -1.68 18.23 -7.29
N ASP A 197 -1.97 18.76 -6.11
CA ASP A 197 -1.29 18.40 -4.86
C ASP A 197 -2.22 17.57 -3.97
N LYS A 198 -2.23 16.26 -4.18
CA LYS A 198 -3.05 15.32 -3.41
C LYS A 198 -2.76 15.29 -1.90
N THR A 199 -1.70 15.95 -1.41
CA THR A 199 -1.23 15.81 -0.03
C THR A 199 -2.10 16.54 0.99
N ASP A 200 -2.82 17.58 0.57
CA ASP A 200 -3.75 18.34 1.42
C ASP A 200 -5.23 18.25 0.98
N ASP A 201 -5.49 17.49 -0.08
CA ASP A 201 -6.83 17.22 -0.62
C ASP A 201 -7.60 16.15 0.18
N PHE A 202 -8.90 16.37 0.35
CA PHE A 202 -9.79 15.41 1.02
C PHE A 202 -11.24 15.51 0.57
N ILE A 203 -11.95 14.38 0.67
CA ILE A 203 -13.41 14.31 0.58
C ILE A 203 -13.98 14.37 2.00
N THR A 204 -14.85 15.34 2.28
CA THR A 204 -15.62 15.36 3.54
C THR A 204 -16.94 14.63 3.35
N TYR A 205 -17.10 13.47 3.99
CA TYR A 205 -18.33 12.68 4.00
C TYR A 205 -19.12 12.93 5.30
N ASN A 206 -20.43 13.19 5.17
CA ASN A 206 -21.34 13.52 6.26
C ASN A 206 -22.47 12.47 6.31
N PRO A 207 -22.27 11.35 7.02
CA PRO A 207 -23.27 10.29 7.12
C PRO A 207 -24.47 10.69 7.99
N THR A 208 -25.65 10.18 7.64
CA THR A 208 -26.93 10.48 8.34
C THR A 208 -27.60 9.26 8.96
N SER A 209 -27.10 8.07 8.65
CA SER A 209 -27.57 6.79 9.19
C SER A 209 -26.42 5.80 9.32
N VAL A 210 -26.56 4.81 10.20
CA VAL A 210 -25.66 3.65 10.32
C VAL A 210 -25.89 2.71 9.14
N GLY A 211 -24.84 2.07 8.64
CA GLY A 211 -24.91 1.07 7.57
C GLY A 211 -23.71 1.11 6.62
N ASN A 212 -23.82 0.32 5.54
CA ASN A 212 -22.83 0.30 4.47
C ASN A 212 -23.29 1.18 3.31
N PHE A 213 -22.41 2.07 2.89
CA PHE A 213 -22.64 3.07 1.85
C PHE A 213 -21.44 3.15 0.93
N SER A 214 -21.55 4.00 -0.08
CA SER A 214 -20.50 4.22 -1.06
C SER A 214 -20.56 5.63 -1.63
N LEU A 215 -19.45 6.05 -2.20
CA LEU A 215 -19.36 7.15 -3.16
C LEU A 215 -18.36 6.76 -4.25
N ASP A 216 -18.57 7.32 -5.44
CA ASP A 216 -17.61 7.17 -6.54
C ASP A 216 -16.77 8.44 -6.65
N TYR A 217 -15.51 8.29 -7.07
CA TYR A 217 -14.58 9.38 -7.35
C TYR A 217 -13.99 9.22 -8.76
N THR A 218 -13.79 10.35 -9.44
CA THR A 218 -13.17 10.36 -10.78
C THR A 218 -11.70 10.70 -10.65
N VAL A 219 -10.85 9.78 -11.05
CA VAL A 219 -9.41 9.98 -11.22
C VAL A 219 -9.16 10.60 -12.58
N ASP A 220 -8.33 11.62 -12.63
CA ASP A 220 -7.99 12.39 -13.84
C ASP A 220 -6.48 12.58 -13.91
N ASP A 221 -5.93 12.40 -15.10
CA ASP A 221 -4.49 12.53 -15.40
C ASP A 221 -4.08 13.99 -15.75
N GLY A 222 -5.03 14.89 -15.95
CA GLY A 222 -4.80 16.27 -16.40
C GLY A 222 -4.62 16.43 -17.90
N ASN A 223 -4.58 15.32 -18.66
CA ASN A 223 -4.29 15.26 -20.08
C ASN A 223 -5.48 14.76 -20.92
N GLY A 224 -6.56 14.32 -20.26
CA GLY A 224 -7.86 14.03 -20.88
C GLY A 224 -8.39 12.63 -20.56
N GLY A 225 -7.54 11.77 -19.99
CA GLY A 225 -7.93 10.47 -19.48
C GLY A 225 -8.58 10.60 -18.11
N ASN A 226 -9.63 9.81 -17.93
CA ASN A 226 -10.27 9.65 -16.63
C ASN A 226 -10.74 8.21 -16.43
N ASP A 227 -10.89 7.84 -15.16
CA ASP A 227 -11.48 6.58 -14.72
C ASP A 227 -12.22 6.76 -13.39
N LEU A 228 -13.07 5.80 -13.03
CA LEU A 228 -13.93 5.86 -11.86
C LEU A 228 -13.54 4.79 -10.83
N GLY A 229 -13.21 5.22 -9.62
CA GLY A 229 -13.07 4.35 -8.45
C GLY A 229 -14.26 4.48 -7.49
N THR A 230 -14.53 3.44 -6.70
CA THR A 230 -15.55 3.48 -5.65
C THR A 230 -14.91 3.37 -4.26
N VAL A 231 -15.36 4.21 -3.32
CA VAL A 231 -15.08 4.03 -1.89
C VAL A 231 -16.26 3.35 -1.22
N GLN A 232 -16.04 2.16 -0.65
CA GLN A 232 -17.01 1.49 0.23
C GLN A 232 -16.86 2.04 1.66
N ILE A 233 -17.92 2.58 2.23
CA ILE A 233 -17.93 3.28 3.52
C ILE A 233 -18.81 2.53 4.52
N THR A 234 -18.21 2.07 5.62
CA THR A 234 -18.94 1.52 6.76
C THR A 234 -19.17 2.63 7.79
N VAL A 235 -20.44 2.94 8.08
CA VAL A 235 -20.83 3.95 9.06
C VAL A 235 -21.34 3.28 10.32
N SER A 236 -20.68 3.54 11.44
CA SER A 236 -21.07 3.09 12.79
C SER A 236 -21.68 4.21 13.64
N ARG A 237 -22.17 3.87 14.84
CA ARG A 237 -22.65 4.84 15.83
C ARG A 237 -21.69 4.87 17.02
N GLU A 238 -21.30 6.07 17.46
CA GLU A 238 -20.66 6.24 18.76
C GLU A 238 -21.74 6.49 19.82
N LEU A 239 -21.84 5.61 20.80
CA LEU A 239 -22.78 5.74 21.92
C LEU A 239 -22.03 6.27 23.15
N LEU A 240 -22.28 7.54 23.46
CA LEU A 240 -21.64 8.25 24.57
C LEU A 240 -22.56 8.29 25.80
N GLY A 241 -22.04 7.85 26.93
CA GLY A 241 -22.61 8.07 28.25
C GLY A 241 -22.36 9.49 28.77
N THR A 242 -22.56 9.64 30.07
CA THR A 242 -22.42 10.88 30.82
C THR A 242 -21.47 10.66 32.00
N SER A 243 -21.32 11.64 32.88
CA SER A 243 -20.58 11.46 34.13
C SER A 243 -21.45 10.88 35.27
N SER A 244 -22.57 10.26 34.93
CA SER A 244 -23.52 9.65 35.86
C SER A 244 -23.74 8.21 35.45
N ARG A 245 -24.38 7.43 36.31
CA ARG A 245 -24.76 6.06 35.92
C ARG A 245 -25.65 6.07 34.68
N ASP A 246 -25.19 5.38 33.65
CA ASP A 246 -25.88 5.18 32.39
C ASP A 246 -26.24 3.71 32.14
N THR A 247 -27.16 3.51 31.21
CA THR A 247 -27.43 2.20 30.61
C THR A 247 -27.34 2.37 29.11
N LEU A 248 -26.29 1.80 28.53
CA LEU A 248 -25.94 1.94 27.13
C LEU A 248 -26.15 0.59 26.43
N SER A 249 -26.72 0.63 25.23
CA SER A 249 -26.93 -0.57 24.44
C SER A 249 -26.65 -0.26 22.97
N GLY A 250 -25.69 -1.02 22.42
CA GLY A 250 -25.34 -1.07 21.02
C GLY A 250 -26.48 -1.62 20.17
N SER A 251 -26.16 -1.86 18.92
CA SER A 251 -26.98 -2.50 17.90
C SER A 251 -26.50 -3.94 17.70
N ASN A 252 -26.86 -4.58 16.58
CA ASN A 252 -26.34 -5.90 16.24
C ASN A 252 -25.21 -5.79 15.17
N SER A 253 -24.58 -4.63 15.08
CA SER A 253 -23.48 -4.29 14.19
C SER A 253 -22.34 -3.76 15.05
N ASP A 254 -21.13 -3.68 14.51
CA ASP A 254 -19.97 -3.11 15.19
C ASP A 254 -20.24 -1.67 15.70
N ASP A 255 -20.28 -1.50 17.01
CA ASP A 255 -20.53 -0.24 17.71
C ASP A 255 -19.27 0.27 18.44
N ILE A 256 -19.21 1.58 18.64
CA ILE A 256 -18.22 2.21 19.53
C ILE A 256 -18.99 2.77 20.72
N ILE A 257 -18.72 2.28 21.92
CA ILE A 257 -19.43 2.70 23.14
C ILE A 257 -18.44 3.27 24.14
N LYS A 258 -18.73 4.44 24.70
CA LYS A 258 -17.94 5.05 25.79
C LYS A 258 -18.86 5.47 26.92
N ALA A 259 -18.80 4.78 28.06
CA ALA A 259 -19.70 5.04 29.18
C ALA A 259 -19.28 6.27 30.02
N LEU A 260 -17.98 6.58 30.03
CA LEU A 260 -17.35 7.75 30.65
C LEU A 260 -17.18 7.62 32.17
N ALA A 261 -18.04 8.18 33.00
CA ALA A 261 -17.85 8.08 34.45
C ALA A 261 -19.19 7.76 35.10
N GLY A 262 -19.22 6.82 36.02
CA GLY A 262 -20.50 6.35 36.51
C GLY A 262 -20.37 5.01 37.20
N LYS A 263 -21.45 4.24 37.13
CA LYS A 263 -21.46 2.81 37.45
C LYS A 263 -22.34 2.25 36.38
N ASP A 264 -21.75 2.03 35.23
CA ASP A 264 -22.48 1.94 33.99
C ASP A 264 -22.83 0.50 33.67
N LEU A 265 -23.92 0.35 32.93
CA LEU A 265 -24.35 -0.92 32.39
C LEU A 265 -24.30 -0.84 30.87
N VAL A 266 -23.38 -1.58 30.26
CA VAL A 266 -23.11 -1.50 28.83
C VAL A 266 -23.35 -2.84 28.17
N TYR A 267 -24.07 -2.82 27.05
CA TYR A 267 -24.30 -3.98 26.18
C TYR A 267 -23.82 -3.64 24.76
N GLY A 268 -22.85 -4.38 24.21
CA GLY A 268 -22.48 -4.33 22.79
C GLY A 268 -23.54 -5.00 21.91
N ASN A 269 -23.95 -6.20 22.32
CA ASN A 269 -24.92 -7.13 21.73
C ASN A 269 -24.35 -8.04 20.65
N SER A 270 -24.31 -7.65 19.38
CA SER A 270 -23.72 -8.47 18.32
C SER A 270 -22.88 -7.60 17.42
N GLY A 271 -21.87 -8.19 16.77
CA GLY A 271 -20.88 -7.42 16.02
C GLY A 271 -19.58 -7.32 16.81
N ASN A 272 -18.53 -6.81 16.17
CA ASN A 272 -17.23 -6.66 16.80
C ASN A 272 -17.15 -5.26 17.44
N ASP A 273 -17.49 -5.16 18.71
CA ASP A 273 -17.69 -3.90 19.41
C ASP A 273 -16.40 -3.37 20.05
N ARG A 274 -16.30 -2.04 20.16
CA ARG A 274 -15.27 -1.37 20.94
C ARG A 274 -15.92 -0.63 22.11
N ILE A 275 -15.67 -1.11 23.33
CA ILE A 275 -16.32 -0.61 24.54
C ILE A 275 -15.28 -0.03 25.51
N GLU A 276 -15.50 1.20 25.95
CA GLU A 276 -14.73 1.88 27.00
C GLU A 276 -15.66 2.19 28.19
N GLY A 277 -15.41 1.57 29.36
CA GLY A 277 -16.19 1.80 30.59
C GLY A 277 -15.90 3.18 31.18
N GLY A 278 -14.63 3.43 31.49
CA GLY A 278 -14.13 4.70 31.98
C GLY A 278 -13.90 4.68 33.49
N LEU A 279 -14.61 5.51 34.26
CA LEU A 279 -14.44 5.62 35.71
C LEU A 279 -15.65 5.04 36.46
N GLY A 280 -15.36 4.31 37.53
CA GLY A 280 -16.33 3.71 38.44
C GLY A 280 -16.58 2.24 38.13
N ASN A 281 -17.40 1.60 38.96
CA ASN A 281 -17.56 0.14 38.92
C ASN A 281 -18.60 -0.26 37.88
N ASP A 282 -18.15 -0.63 36.71
CA ASP A 282 -18.97 -0.85 35.53
C ASP A 282 -19.35 -2.33 35.36
N THR A 283 -20.39 -2.57 34.58
CA THR A 283 -20.77 -3.91 34.11
C THR A 283 -20.91 -3.87 32.60
N ILE A 284 -20.04 -4.59 31.92
CA ILE A 284 -19.90 -4.55 30.46
C ILE A 284 -20.12 -5.95 29.89
N TYR A 285 -21.02 -6.05 28.92
CA TYR A 285 -21.25 -7.22 28.09
C TYR A 285 -20.84 -6.87 26.65
N GLY A 286 -19.86 -7.55 26.09
CA GLY A 286 -19.50 -7.49 24.67
C GLY A 286 -20.64 -8.04 23.84
N GLY A 287 -20.81 -9.37 23.85
CA GLY A 287 -21.94 -10.04 23.22
C GLY A 287 -21.47 -11.12 22.25
N ASP A 288 -22.12 -11.24 21.10
CA ASP A 288 -21.66 -12.12 20.02
C ASP A 288 -20.75 -11.33 19.06
N GLY A 289 -19.49 -11.70 18.90
CA GLY A 289 -18.51 -11.04 18.03
C GLY A 289 -17.12 -11.06 18.66
N ASP A 290 -16.11 -10.64 17.90
CA ASP A 290 -14.76 -10.46 18.46
C ASP A 290 -14.65 -9.05 19.07
N ASP A 291 -14.87 -8.91 20.37
CA ASP A 291 -15.02 -7.62 21.04
C ASP A 291 -13.71 -7.08 21.64
N PHE A 292 -13.60 -5.75 21.72
CA PHE A 292 -12.56 -5.06 22.46
C PHE A 292 -13.16 -4.29 23.64
N ILE A 293 -12.85 -4.73 24.86
CA ILE A 293 -13.36 -4.14 26.10
C ILE A 293 -12.19 -3.53 26.89
N GLN A 294 -12.31 -2.25 27.24
CA GLN A 294 -11.42 -1.56 28.17
C GLN A 294 -12.24 -0.94 29.30
N ALA A 295 -12.20 -1.55 30.50
CA ALA A 295 -13.10 -1.18 31.57
C ALA A 295 -12.69 0.12 32.27
N GLY A 296 -11.43 0.24 32.72
CA GLY A 296 -10.87 1.53 33.16
C GLY A 296 -10.57 1.54 34.66
N ASP A 297 -10.99 2.57 35.40
CA ASP A 297 -10.81 2.62 36.85
C ASP A 297 -12.09 2.15 37.54
N GLY A 298 -12.03 1.19 38.45
CA GLY A 298 -13.22 0.65 39.11
C GLY A 298 -13.02 -0.80 39.48
N ASP A 299 -13.89 -1.34 40.34
CA ASP A 299 -14.00 -2.81 40.43
C ASP A 299 -15.06 -3.25 39.41
N ASP A 300 -14.60 -3.74 38.25
CA ASP A 300 -15.45 -3.94 37.08
C ASP A 300 -15.88 -5.40 36.90
N LEU A 301 -17.02 -5.59 36.21
CA LEU A 301 -17.54 -6.90 35.82
C LEU A 301 -17.68 -6.97 34.31
N LEU A 302 -16.89 -7.83 33.67
CA LEU A 302 -16.69 -7.85 32.22
C LEU A 302 -17.04 -9.23 31.66
N PHE A 303 -17.81 -9.24 30.58
CA PHE A 303 -18.17 -10.43 29.83
C PHE A 303 -17.86 -10.20 28.34
N GLY A 304 -16.97 -10.99 27.76
CA GLY A 304 -16.76 -11.04 26.30
C GLY A 304 -17.95 -11.68 25.61
N ASN A 305 -18.41 -12.81 26.17
CA ASN A 305 -19.51 -13.65 25.72
C ASN A 305 -19.13 -14.63 24.62
N GLY A 306 -19.34 -14.33 23.34
CA GLY A 306 -19.09 -15.30 22.27
C GLY A 306 -18.29 -14.70 21.14
N GLY A 307 -17.13 -15.28 20.83
CA GLY A 307 -16.16 -14.74 19.88
C GLY A 307 -14.78 -14.67 20.53
N ASN A 308 -13.77 -14.20 19.82
CA ASN A 308 -12.42 -14.09 20.36
C ASN A 308 -12.21 -12.68 20.91
N ASP A 309 -12.41 -12.53 22.21
CA ASP A 309 -12.51 -11.24 22.86
C ASP A 309 -11.16 -10.75 23.39
N THR A 310 -10.99 -9.43 23.42
CA THR A 310 -9.85 -8.77 24.06
C THR A 310 -10.34 -7.89 25.20
N ILE A 311 -10.06 -8.29 26.44
CA ILE A 311 -10.56 -7.65 27.65
C ILE A 311 -9.40 -7.09 28.49
N TYR A 312 -9.47 -5.80 28.80
CA TYR A 312 -8.59 -5.11 29.73
C TYR A 312 -9.38 -4.64 30.95
N GLY A 313 -9.06 -5.19 32.12
CA GLY A 313 -9.68 -4.85 33.41
C GLY A 313 -9.37 -3.41 33.84
N GLY A 314 -8.10 -3.03 33.80
CA GLY A 314 -7.70 -1.68 34.21
C GLY A 314 -7.25 -1.61 35.66
N ASN A 315 -7.76 -0.63 36.40
CA ASN A 315 -7.41 -0.36 37.78
C ASN A 315 -8.55 -0.73 38.72
N GLY A 316 -8.38 -1.82 39.45
CA GLY A 316 -9.27 -2.18 40.54
C GLY A 316 -9.36 -3.69 40.66
N GLN A 317 -10.34 -4.21 41.40
CA GLN A 317 -10.53 -5.65 41.51
C GLN A 317 -11.56 -6.09 40.48
N ASP A 318 -11.07 -6.49 39.32
CA ASP A 318 -11.91 -6.79 38.18
C ASP A 318 -12.25 -8.28 38.11
N THR A 319 -13.45 -8.57 37.61
CA THR A 319 -13.87 -9.92 37.26
C THR A 319 -14.14 -9.97 35.76
N SER A 320 -13.35 -10.74 35.04
CA SER A 320 -13.45 -10.87 33.58
C SER A 320 -13.77 -12.30 33.18
N TYR A 321 -14.80 -12.45 32.36
CA TYR A 321 -15.20 -13.68 31.69
C TYR A 321 -14.97 -13.50 30.19
N GLY A 322 -14.13 -14.33 29.57
CA GLY A 322 -13.95 -14.38 28.12
C GLY A 322 -15.22 -14.92 27.48
N GLY A 323 -15.49 -16.20 27.68
CA GLY A 323 -16.71 -16.85 27.23
C GLY A 323 -16.41 -17.99 26.27
N ASP A 324 -17.09 -18.04 25.13
CA ASP A 324 -16.78 -18.99 24.05
C ASP A 324 -15.81 -18.34 23.05
N GLY A 325 -14.64 -18.90 22.79
CA GLY A 325 -13.67 -18.38 21.82
C GLY A 325 -12.23 -18.39 22.36
N ASP A 326 -11.25 -18.03 21.54
CA ASP A 326 -9.85 -17.93 21.99
C ASP A 326 -9.58 -16.50 22.51
N ASP A 327 -9.76 -16.29 23.81
CA ASP A 327 -9.82 -14.94 24.38
C ASP A 327 -8.46 -14.41 24.86
N PHE A 328 -8.35 -13.08 24.96
CA PHE A 328 -7.25 -12.38 25.60
C PHE A 328 -7.77 -11.57 26.79
N LEU A 329 -7.38 -11.96 28.01
CA LEU A 329 -7.77 -11.27 29.24
C LEU A 329 -6.53 -10.72 29.94
N PHE A 330 -6.56 -9.43 30.25
CA PHE A 330 -5.52 -8.77 31.03
C PHE A 330 -6.13 -8.00 32.21
N GLY A 331 -5.98 -8.55 33.42
CA GLY A 331 -6.50 -7.94 34.65
C GLY A 331 -5.78 -6.66 35.09
N GLN A 332 -4.55 -6.40 34.63
CA GLN A 332 -3.78 -5.19 34.96
C GLN A 332 -3.60 -4.96 36.47
N LEU A 333 -3.99 -3.80 37.03
CA LEU A 333 -3.82 -3.49 38.45
C LEU A 333 -4.92 -4.13 39.30
N GLY A 334 -4.68 -4.29 40.60
CA GLY A 334 -5.57 -4.94 41.56
C GLY A 334 -5.58 -6.48 41.55
N ASN A 335 -6.47 -7.04 42.36
CA ASN A 335 -6.61 -8.47 42.58
C ASN A 335 -7.77 -8.98 41.73
N ASN A 336 -7.46 -9.59 40.59
CA ASN A 336 -8.45 -9.86 39.56
C ASN A 336 -8.89 -11.32 39.54
N ILE A 337 -10.11 -11.54 39.07
CA ILE A 337 -10.66 -12.86 38.76
C ILE A 337 -10.74 -12.97 37.24
N LEU A 338 -9.99 -13.92 36.67
CA LEU A 338 -9.94 -14.16 35.24
C LEU A 338 -10.50 -15.55 34.94
N VAL A 339 -11.55 -15.58 34.11
CA VAL A 339 -12.21 -16.80 33.64
C VAL A 339 -12.11 -16.77 32.12
N GLY A 340 -11.28 -17.64 31.54
CA GLY A 340 -11.14 -17.73 30.08
C GLY A 340 -12.44 -18.21 29.45
N GLY A 341 -12.89 -19.40 29.85
CA GLY A 341 -14.10 -20.01 29.33
C GLY A 341 -13.74 -21.09 28.32
N GLY A 342 -14.60 -21.33 27.34
CA GLY A 342 -14.38 -22.35 26.32
C GLY A 342 -13.45 -21.86 25.22
N GLY A 343 -12.25 -22.41 25.11
CA GLY A 343 -11.31 -22.00 24.07
C GLY A 343 -9.86 -22.32 24.41
N SER A 344 -8.93 -21.61 23.78
CA SER A 344 -7.51 -21.61 24.14
C SER A 344 -7.04 -20.20 24.47
N ASP A 345 -7.31 -19.80 25.71
CA ASP A 345 -7.24 -18.40 26.11
C ASP A 345 -5.83 -17.94 26.46
N THR A 346 -5.65 -16.63 26.50
CA THR A 346 -4.41 -15.99 26.93
C THR A 346 -4.71 -15.06 28.10
N LEU A 347 -4.26 -15.45 29.29
CA LEU A 347 -4.59 -14.78 30.55
C LEU A 347 -3.35 -14.14 31.17
N TYR A 348 -3.43 -12.85 31.50
CA TYR A 348 -2.39 -12.07 32.18
C TYR A 348 -2.91 -11.54 33.51
N GLY A 349 -2.47 -12.14 34.61
CA GLY A 349 -2.83 -11.65 35.96
C GLY A 349 -1.89 -10.54 36.48
N GLY A 350 -0.63 -10.50 36.06
CA GLY A 350 0.37 -9.64 36.69
C GLY A 350 0.78 -10.13 38.09
N SER A 351 1.54 -9.31 38.83
CA SER A 351 2.20 -9.71 40.09
C SER A 351 1.35 -9.59 41.36
N GLN A 352 0.02 -9.71 41.23
CA GLN A 352 -0.93 -9.46 42.32
C GLN A 352 -1.69 -10.75 42.72
N VAL A 353 -2.59 -10.67 43.70
CA VAL A 353 -3.38 -11.82 44.18
C VAL A 353 -4.51 -12.09 43.18
N ASN A 354 -4.17 -12.70 42.04
CA ASN A 354 -5.14 -13.03 41.00
C ASN A 354 -5.69 -14.44 41.18
N GLN A 355 -6.95 -14.61 40.83
CA GLN A 355 -7.61 -15.90 40.73
C GLN A 355 -7.86 -16.22 39.26
N PHE A 356 -7.39 -17.38 38.83
CA PHE A 356 -7.69 -17.93 37.51
C PHE A 356 -8.65 -19.10 37.74
N VAL A 357 -9.87 -18.99 37.19
CA VAL A 357 -10.97 -19.89 37.53
C VAL A 357 -11.30 -20.77 36.35
N TYR A 358 -11.49 -22.06 36.63
CA TYR A 358 -12.04 -23.05 35.69
C TYR A 358 -13.29 -23.65 36.33
N GLN A 359 -14.41 -23.60 35.61
CA GLN A 359 -15.74 -23.95 36.14
C GLN A 359 -16.33 -25.16 35.41
N GLU A 360 -16.11 -25.25 34.10
CA GLU A 360 -16.78 -26.22 33.24
C GLU A 360 -15.79 -27.09 32.46
N MET A 361 -16.25 -28.25 32.00
CA MET A 361 -15.43 -29.15 31.18
C MET A 361 -15.19 -28.64 29.76
N SER A 362 -15.86 -27.55 29.37
CA SER A 362 -15.54 -26.76 28.17
C SER A 362 -14.26 -25.96 28.34
N ASP A 363 -13.91 -25.58 29.57
CA ASP A 363 -12.77 -24.71 29.89
C ASP A 363 -11.43 -25.45 29.84
N ARG A 364 -11.45 -26.75 29.56
CA ARG A 364 -10.23 -27.50 29.25
C ARG A 364 -9.93 -27.35 27.77
N GLY A 365 -8.65 -27.20 27.46
CA GLY A 365 -8.16 -27.31 26.09
C GLY A 365 -8.23 -28.75 25.54
N THR A 366 -7.31 -29.06 24.66
CA THR A 366 -7.17 -30.38 24.04
C THR A 366 -6.00 -31.16 24.63
N ALA A 367 -5.67 -32.31 24.05
CA ALA A 367 -4.47 -33.06 24.44
C ALA A 367 -3.17 -32.24 24.23
N ILE A 368 -3.18 -31.26 23.34
CA ILE A 368 -2.00 -30.48 22.93
C ILE A 368 -2.15 -28.97 23.04
N THR A 369 -3.37 -28.44 23.12
CA THR A 369 -3.69 -27.02 23.29
C THR A 369 -4.45 -26.80 24.59
N GLY A 370 -4.52 -25.56 25.05
CA GLY A 370 -5.14 -25.11 26.29
C GLY A 370 -4.58 -23.74 26.62
N ASP A 371 -5.06 -23.16 27.70
CA ASP A 371 -4.85 -21.75 27.99
C ASP A 371 -3.38 -21.43 28.25
N LYS A 372 -3.05 -20.16 28.10
CA LYS A 372 -1.73 -19.60 28.30
C LYS A 372 -1.83 -18.59 29.42
N ILE A 373 -1.36 -18.99 30.60
CA ILE A 373 -1.32 -18.11 31.76
C ILE A 373 0.08 -17.53 31.87
N TYR A 374 0.17 -16.21 31.71
CA TYR A 374 1.41 -15.46 31.85
C TYR A 374 1.45 -14.73 33.20
N GLN A 375 2.68 -14.58 33.72
CA GLN A 375 2.96 -13.85 34.96
C GLN A 375 2.23 -14.39 36.20
N PHE A 376 2.03 -15.71 36.29
CA PHE A 376 1.45 -16.32 37.49
C PHE A 376 2.40 -16.22 38.69
N ASP A 377 2.10 -15.31 39.63
CA ASP A 377 2.84 -15.22 40.90
C ASP A 377 2.39 -16.33 41.86
N HIS A 378 3.09 -17.46 41.84
CA HIS A 378 2.83 -18.60 42.72
C HIS A 378 2.90 -18.30 44.23
N THR A 379 3.35 -17.13 44.67
CA THR A 379 3.33 -16.77 46.10
C THR A 379 1.96 -16.29 46.56
N GLN A 380 1.10 -15.88 45.63
CA GLN A 380 -0.14 -15.15 45.91
C GLN A 380 -1.31 -15.59 45.02
N ALA A 381 -1.06 -15.85 43.74
CA ALA A 381 -2.08 -16.24 42.79
C ALA A 381 -2.64 -17.65 43.05
N GLN A 382 -3.91 -17.83 42.69
CA GLN A 382 -4.66 -19.07 42.89
C GLN A 382 -5.27 -19.55 41.58
N LEU A 383 -5.22 -20.86 41.38
CA LEU A 383 -6.02 -21.61 40.42
C LEU A 383 -7.26 -22.11 41.18
N ILE A 384 -8.45 -21.69 40.78
CA ILE A 384 -9.70 -22.10 41.40
C ILE A 384 -10.37 -23.13 40.48
N LEU A 385 -10.47 -24.37 40.95
CA LEU A 385 -11.00 -25.51 40.18
C LEU A 385 -12.20 -26.17 40.88
N THR A 386 -12.71 -25.59 41.97
CA THR A 386 -13.76 -26.20 42.80
C THR A 386 -14.98 -26.62 42.00
N GLU A 387 -15.53 -25.69 41.22
CA GLU A 387 -16.74 -25.96 40.43
C GLU A 387 -16.49 -26.99 39.32
N LEU A 388 -15.32 -26.95 38.67
CA LEU A 388 -14.92 -27.97 37.70
C LEU A 388 -14.89 -29.39 38.30
N PHE A 389 -14.34 -29.52 39.51
CA PHE A 389 -14.23 -30.81 40.18
C PHE A 389 -15.59 -31.32 40.70
N ASP A 390 -16.44 -30.42 41.18
CA ASP A 390 -17.83 -30.75 41.54
C ASP A 390 -18.61 -31.24 40.30
N ASN A 391 -18.43 -30.59 39.14
CA ASN A 391 -19.10 -30.91 37.88
C ASN A 391 -18.70 -32.29 37.31
N ILE A 392 -17.48 -32.77 37.58
CA ILE A 392 -17.08 -34.15 37.24
C ILE A 392 -17.40 -35.17 38.34
N GLY A 393 -18.05 -34.74 39.43
CA GLY A 393 -18.45 -35.62 40.54
C GLY A 393 -17.29 -36.08 41.42
N TYR A 394 -16.17 -35.37 41.43
CA TYR A 394 -15.05 -35.66 42.32
C TYR A 394 -15.36 -35.16 43.74
N SER A 395 -15.07 -35.98 44.74
CA SER A 395 -15.36 -35.66 46.16
C SER A 395 -14.18 -35.95 47.10
N GLY A 396 -13.00 -36.23 46.53
CA GLY A 396 -11.77 -36.43 47.29
C GLY A 396 -11.14 -35.10 47.73
N SER A 397 -10.07 -35.18 48.51
CA SER A 397 -9.35 -33.98 48.99
C SER A 397 -8.02 -33.72 48.28
N ASN A 398 -7.54 -34.66 47.46
CA ASN A 398 -6.28 -34.51 46.73
C ASN A 398 -6.38 -35.12 45.32
N PRO A 399 -6.83 -34.32 44.32
CA PRO A 399 -7.05 -34.83 42.97
C PRO A 399 -5.75 -35.25 42.27
N VAL A 400 -4.59 -34.83 42.79
CA VAL A 400 -3.29 -35.29 42.30
C VAL A 400 -2.99 -36.71 42.75
N ALA A 401 -3.27 -37.04 44.01
CA ALA A 401 -3.11 -38.40 44.53
C ALA A 401 -4.14 -39.36 43.91
N ASP A 402 -5.34 -38.85 43.63
CA ASP A 402 -6.46 -39.62 43.12
C ASP A 402 -6.46 -39.74 41.57
N GLY A 403 -5.45 -39.17 40.89
CA GLY A 403 -5.23 -39.35 39.45
C GLY A 403 -6.01 -38.41 38.54
N TYR A 404 -6.79 -37.48 39.09
CA TYR A 404 -7.59 -36.52 38.32
C TYR A 404 -6.80 -35.29 37.85
N LEU A 405 -5.76 -34.88 38.59
CA LEU A 405 -4.97 -33.69 38.28
C LEU A 405 -3.48 -34.02 38.22
N ARG A 406 -2.75 -33.40 37.29
CA ARG A 406 -1.30 -33.38 37.37
C ARG A 406 -0.73 -32.04 36.93
N LEU A 407 0.39 -31.69 37.56
CA LEU A 407 1.24 -30.57 37.19
C LEU A 407 2.53 -31.13 36.60
N PHE A 408 2.78 -30.86 35.33
CA PHE A 408 3.92 -31.42 34.60
C PHE A 408 4.89 -30.31 34.15
N GLN A 409 6.15 -30.40 34.54
CA GLN A 409 7.17 -29.43 34.12
C GLN A 409 7.54 -29.64 32.64
N SER A 410 7.43 -28.60 31.83
CA SER A 410 7.85 -28.58 30.42
C SER A 410 8.72 -27.36 30.14
N GLY A 411 10.04 -27.56 30.08
CA GLY A 411 10.99 -26.45 30.00
C GLY A 411 10.87 -25.55 31.23
N ASN A 412 10.65 -24.25 31.02
CA ASN A 412 10.44 -23.27 32.09
C ASN A 412 8.97 -23.09 32.50
N SER A 413 8.05 -23.83 31.88
CA SER A 413 6.61 -23.71 32.12
C SER A 413 6.05 -24.95 32.82
N THR A 414 4.92 -24.78 33.50
CA THR A 414 4.16 -25.89 34.09
C THR A 414 2.89 -26.14 33.30
N LEU A 415 2.63 -27.38 32.92
CA LEU A 415 1.38 -27.80 32.29
C LEU A 415 0.42 -28.27 33.39
N LEU A 416 -0.74 -27.63 33.49
CA LEU A 416 -1.88 -28.09 34.28
C LEU A 416 -2.69 -29.04 33.41
N GLN A 417 -2.87 -30.27 33.85
CA GLN A 417 -3.60 -31.29 33.09
C GLN A 417 -4.60 -32.04 33.97
N ILE A 418 -5.76 -32.32 33.40
CA ILE A 418 -6.88 -33.00 34.06
C ILE A 418 -7.20 -34.32 33.37
N ASP A 419 -7.53 -35.34 34.15
CA ASP A 419 -8.11 -36.60 33.68
C ASP A 419 -9.49 -36.76 34.33
N ALA A 420 -10.55 -36.65 33.54
CA ALA A 420 -11.91 -36.49 34.06
C ALA A 420 -12.45 -37.76 34.75
N ASP A 421 -11.87 -38.94 34.48
CA ASP A 421 -12.29 -40.21 35.08
C ASP A 421 -11.38 -40.69 36.23
N GLY A 422 -10.30 -39.95 36.52
CA GLY A 422 -9.31 -40.32 37.54
C GLY A 422 -8.46 -41.56 37.19
N GLY A 423 -8.55 -42.07 35.96
CA GLY A 423 -7.82 -43.26 35.50
C GLY A 423 -6.32 -43.05 35.30
N ALA A 424 -5.89 -41.78 35.30
CA ALA A 424 -4.51 -41.32 35.09
C ALA A 424 -3.90 -41.75 33.74
N ASN A 425 -4.73 -41.92 32.71
CA ASN A 425 -4.38 -42.42 31.39
C ASN A 425 -4.83 -41.49 30.24
N SER A 426 -5.67 -40.48 30.51
CA SER A 426 -6.28 -39.60 29.50
C SER A 426 -6.17 -38.10 29.80
N PHE A 427 -5.05 -37.68 30.38
CA PHE A 427 -4.80 -36.28 30.71
C PHE A 427 -4.92 -35.32 29.51
N VAL A 428 -5.81 -34.35 29.64
CA VAL A 428 -6.02 -33.21 28.73
C VAL A 428 -5.36 -31.96 29.33
N ARG A 429 -4.80 -31.09 28.50
CA ARG A 429 -4.18 -29.85 28.99
C ARG A 429 -5.28 -28.81 29.24
N MET A 430 -5.33 -28.31 30.46
CA MET A 430 -6.15 -27.14 30.80
C MET A 430 -5.37 -25.88 30.49
N ALA A 431 -4.19 -25.73 31.09
CA ALA A 431 -3.40 -24.52 30.99
C ALA A 431 -1.89 -24.80 30.91
N THR A 432 -1.18 -23.85 30.33
CA THR A 432 0.27 -23.70 30.40
C THR A 432 0.58 -22.46 31.21
N LEU A 433 1.19 -22.65 32.39
CA LEU A 433 1.64 -21.59 33.26
C LEU A 433 3.08 -21.26 32.91
N TYR A 434 3.28 -20.12 32.24
CA TYR A 434 4.56 -19.71 31.71
C TYR A 434 5.50 -19.18 32.79
N ASN A 435 6.76 -19.63 32.74
CA ASN A 435 7.81 -19.27 33.70
C ASN A 435 7.50 -19.64 35.16
N THR A 436 6.68 -20.67 35.36
CA THR A 436 6.33 -21.18 36.70
C THR A 436 6.83 -22.61 36.86
N THR A 437 7.43 -22.91 38.02
CA THR A 437 7.94 -24.25 38.34
C THR A 437 6.87 -25.10 39.02
N ALA A 438 6.70 -26.35 38.60
CA ALA A 438 5.63 -27.22 39.06
C ALA A 438 5.69 -27.52 40.57
N THR A 439 6.89 -27.53 41.16
CA THR A 439 7.07 -27.75 42.61
C THR A 439 6.62 -26.58 43.47
N ASN A 440 6.30 -25.43 42.87
CA ASN A 440 5.84 -24.25 43.60
C ASN A 440 4.35 -24.29 43.94
N PHE A 441 3.61 -25.28 43.42
CA PHE A 441 2.17 -25.39 43.64
C PHE A 441 1.87 -26.29 44.83
N VAL A 442 1.05 -25.77 45.75
CA VAL A 442 0.51 -26.51 46.89
C VAL A 442 -1.01 -26.58 46.77
N ILE A 443 -1.56 -27.80 46.79
CA ILE A 443 -3.02 -28.03 46.86
C ILE A 443 -3.56 -27.43 48.16
N GLY A 444 -4.67 -26.69 48.06
CA GLY A 444 -5.27 -25.93 49.16
C GLY A 444 -4.64 -24.56 49.41
N THR A 445 -3.62 -24.16 48.65
CA THR A 445 -3.04 -22.80 48.70
C THR A 445 -3.06 -22.16 47.32
N ASN A 446 -2.32 -22.75 46.37
CA ASN A 446 -2.25 -22.28 44.99
C ASN A 446 -3.30 -22.91 44.09
N VAL A 447 -3.76 -24.11 44.43
CA VAL A 447 -4.82 -24.81 43.71
C VAL A 447 -5.93 -25.07 44.69
N ILE A 448 -7.06 -24.39 44.49
CA ILE A 448 -8.24 -24.50 45.33
C ILE A 448 -9.18 -25.48 44.64
N ILE A 449 -9.52 -26.55 45.36
CA ILE A 449 -10.41 -27.64 44.95
C ILE A 449 -11.58 -27.63 45.90
#